data_AF-A0A9P6NFF6-F1
#
_entry.id   AF-A0A9P6NFF6-F1
#
_cell.length_a   1.000
_cell.length_b   1.000
_cell.length_c   1.000
_cell.angle_alpha   90.00
_cell.angle_beta   90.00
_cell.angle_gamma   90.00
#
_symmetry.space_group_name_H-M   'P 1'
#
loop_
_entity.id
_entity.type
_entity.pdbx_description
1 polymer ?
#
loop_
_entity_poly.entity_id
_entity_poly.type
_entity_poly.pdbx_seq_one_letter_code
_entity_poly.pdbx_strand_id
1 'polypeptide(L)'
;MELSTKSNFKRVLWSNQLYPDNYQDHTLLHQLLSGQTYLLIQPSFESYSTLVICSLPLSAQLSSIFIFIAVFAHLHLTLIHPQHLIWLTMAIGASGYVVWERALPGREKDRLPALRSASLLIFLLLLLSPVLKTLTLSTASDSIWALTAVLLALNILLGDYRHRPNPNSHLDVSFPSALSLNAAIFASVVLGSRLSSNADVFGLVLFALEWFALFPLMRRDMMRKHPESHLRPVVLNVSLALIALLILYPISSSTALIYLTLVPLGSTFVLPAIYCGLQHYKRDLRGPWDCAVPRIS
;
A
#
# COMPACT_ATOMS: atom_id res chain seq x y z
N MET A 1 -39.91 60.46 -12.16
CA MET A 1 -39.84 59.15 -11.48
C MET A 1 -38.66 58.42 -12.12
N GLU A 2 -37.44 58.70 -11.64
CA GLU A 2 -36.22 58.14 -12.21
C GLU A 2 -36.07 56.71 -11.71
N LEU A 3 -36.25 55.74 -12.61
CA LEU A 3 -35.85 54.36 -12.39
C LEU A 3 -34.32 54.35 -12.30
N SER A 4 -33.76 54.48 -11.10
CA SER A 4 -32.33 54.26 -10.90
C SER A 4 -32.06 52.82 -11.33
N THR A 5 -31.39 52.64 -12.46
CA THR A 5 -30.97 51.32 -12.94
C THR A 5 -30.07 50.72 -11.87
N LYS A 6 -30.59 49.76 -11.10
CA LYS A 6 -29.78 49.04 -10.10
C LYS A 6 -28.53 48.50 -10.80
N SER A 7 -27.37 48.84 -10.28
CA SER A 7 -26.11 48.29 -10.78
C SER A 7 -26.17 46.77 -10.68
N ASN A 8 -25.80 46.05 -11.73
CA ASN A 8 -25.76 44.59 -11.71
C ASN A 8 -24.92 44.08 -10.52
N PHE A 9 -25.43 43.07 -9.83
CA PHE A 9 -24.74 42.40 -8.72
C PHE A 9 -23.35 41.91 -9.17
N LYS A 10 -22.33 42.17 -8.35
CA LYS A 10 -20.95 41.75 -8.64
C LYS A 10 -20.49 40.73 -7.60
N ARG A 11 -19.78 39.70 -8.04
CA ARG A 11 -19.30 38.60 -7.18
C ARG A 11 -17.91 38.91 -6.64
N VAL A 12 -17.83 39.89 -5.75
CA VAL A 12 -16.57 40.35 -5.14
C VAL A 12 -16.70 40.25 -3.63
N LEU A 13 -15.73 39.58 -3.01
CA LEU A 13 -15.64 39.50 -1.56
C LEU A 13 -15.36 40.91 -1.00
N TRP A 14 -16.12 41.33 0.03
CA TRP A 14 -15.93 42.60 0.76
C TRP A 14 -16.22 43.93 0.01
N SER A 15 -17.03 43.91 -1.05
CA SER A 15 -17.52 45.16 -1.68
C SER A 15 -18.93 45.52 -1.18
N ASN A 16 -19.15 46.77 -0.77
CA ASN A 16 -20.49 47.27 -0.43
C ASN A 16 -21.37 47.35 -1.69
N GLN A 17 -22.51 46.65 -1.68
CA GLN A 17 -23.44 46.59 -2.81
C GLN A 17 -24.89 46.82 -2.35
N LEU A 18 -25.76 47.21 -3.28
CA LEU A 18 -27.19 47.49 -3.04
C LEU A 18 -28.05 46.22 -2.89
N TYR A 19 -27.44 45.09 -2.57
CA TYR A 19 -28.07 43.77 -2.46
C TYR A 19 -27.91 43.25 -1.03
N PRO A 20 -28.90 42.54 -0.46
CA PRO A 20 -28.77 41.97 0.87
C PRO A 20 -27.64 40.93 0.90
N ASP A 21 -27.01 40.74 2.05
CA ASP A 21 -25.84 39.85 2.19
C ASP A 21 -26.12 38.40 1.76
N ASN A 22 -27.37 37.95 1.86
CA ASN A 22 -27.82 36.60 1.45
C ASN A 22 -28.27 36.53 -0.02
N TYR A 23 -28.11 37.60 -0.80
CA TYR A 23 -28.52 37.62 -2.19
C TYR A 23 -27.61 36.74 -3.05
N GLN A 24 -28.21 35.75 -3.71
CA GLN A 24 -27.57 34.97 -4.75
C GLN A 24 -28.24 35.25 -6.09
N ASP A 25 -27.42 35.53 -7.10
CA ASP A 25 -27.89 35.75 -8.46
C ASP A 25 -28.33 34.43 -9.12
N HIS A 26 -29.44 34.45 -9.86
CA HIS A 26 -29.98 33.28 -10.56
C HIS A 26 -29.03 32.72 -11.62
N THR A 27 -28.09 33.53 -12.10
CA THR A 27 -27.05 33.10 -13.03
C THR A 27 -25.93 32.31 -12.36
N LEU A 28 -25.98 32.05 -11.04
CA LEU A 28 -24.90 31.40 -10.29
C LEU A 28 -24.50 30.05 -10.85
N LEU A 29 -25.45 29.13 -10.96
CA LEU A 29 -25.17 27.80 -11.48
C LEU A 29 -24.74 27.85 -12.95
N HIS A 30 -25.37 28.74 -13.73
CA HIS A 30 -24.98 28.92 -15.13
C HIS A 30 -23.54 29.41 -15.21
N GLN A 31 -23.11 30.39 -14.41
CA GLN A 31 -21.73 30.88 -14.38
C GLN A 31 -20.73 29.88 -13.79
N LEU A 32 -21.13 28.99 -12.87
CA LEU A 32 -20.29 27.87 -12.44
C LEU A 32 -20.11 26.82 -13.55
N LEU A 33 -21.11 26.66 -14.42
CA LEU A 33 -21.09 25.73 -15.56
C LEU A 33 -20.50 26.35 -16.84
N SER A 34 -20.62 27.67 -17.02
CA SER A 34 -20.30 28.41 -18.25
C SER A 34 -19.09 29.33 -18.12
N GLY A 35 -18.73 29.73 -16.90
CA GLY A 35 -17.63 30.65 -16.62
C GLY A 35 -16.34 29.89 -16.33
N GLN A 36 -15.34 30.09 -17.18
CA GLN A 36 -13.95 29.62 -17.02
C GLN A 36 -13.65 28.19 -17.47
N THR A 37 -14.13 27.86 -18.66
CA THR A 37 -13.55 26.88 -19.59
C THR A 37 -12.19 27.36 -20.16
N TYR A 38 -11.31 27.96 -19.36
CA TYR A 38 -9.88 28.00 -19.70
C TYR A 38 -9.19 26.95 -18.84
N LEU A 39 -9.09 25.76 -19.43
CA LEU A 39 -7.93 24.86 -19.46
C LEU A 39 -6.72 25.24 -18.58
N LEU A 40 -6.91 25.37 -17.28
CA LEU A 40 -5.93 24.89 -16.33
C LEU A 40 -6.51 23.58 -15.82
N ILE A 41 -6.51 22.60 -16.74
CA ILE A 41 -6.09 21.25 -16.38
C ILE A 41 -4.76 21.50 -15.66
N GLN A 42 -4.82 21.75 -14.36
CA GLN A 42 -3.63 21.74 -13.54
C GLN A 42 -3.35 20.24 -13.51
N PRO A 43 -2.39 19.75 -14.30
CA PRO A 43 -2.06 18.35 -14.24
C PRO A 43 -1.37 18.27 -12.89
N SER A 44 -2.09 17.87 -11.84
CA SER A 44 -1.43 17.55 -10.59
C SER A 44 -0.36 16.46 -10.81
N PHE A 45 -0.40 15.79 -11.98
CA PHE A 45 0.64 14.93 -12.51
C PHE A 45 0.92 15.27 -13.99
N GLU A 46 2.06 15.91 -14.27
CA GLU A 46 2.46 16.33 -15.62
C GLU A 46 2.87 15.17 -16.56
N SER A 47 3.00 13.93 -16.06
CA SER A 47 3.37 12.80 -16.91
C SER A 47 2.77 11.47 -16.46
N TYR A 48 2.41 10.62 -17.42
CA TYR A 48 2.00 9.23 -17.19
C TYR A 48 3.06 8.45 -16.39
N SER A 49 4.34 8.69 -16.67
CA SER A 49 5.47 8.06 -15.97
C SER A 49 5.49 8.37 -14.48
N THR A 50 5.10 9.58 -14.07
CA THR A 50 4.97 9.91 -12.63
C THR A 50 3.87 9.09 -11.97
N LEU A 51 2.73 8.90 -12.63
CA LEU A 51 1.64 8.07 -12.12
C LEU A 51 2.05 6.60 -12.00
N VAL A 52 2.79 6.10 -12.99
CA VAL A 52 3.39 4.75 -12.94
C VAL A 52 4.26 4.60 -11.70
N ILE A 53 5.19 5.54 -11.44
CA ILE A 53 6.05 5.50 -10.25
C ILE A 53 5.23 5.57 -8.96
N CYS A 54 4.18 6.40 -8.93
CA CYS A 54 3.28 6.51 -7.77
C CYS A 54 2.46 5.23 -7.52
N SER A 55 2.21 4.42 -8.55
CA SER A 55 1.47 3.15 -8.42
C SER A 55 2.34 1.97 -7.94
N LEU A 56 3.67 2.09 -8.03
CA LEU A 56 4.62 1.04 -7.64
C LEU A 56 4.41 0.53 -6.19
N PRO A 57 4.13 1.37 -5.17
CA PRO A 57 3.90 0.85 -3.83
C PRO A 57 2.72 -0.11 -3.70
N LEU A 58 1.67 0.12 -4.48
CA LEU A 58 0.52 -0.77 -4.55
C LEU A 58 0.91 -2.10 -5.22
N SER A 59 1.62 -2.02 -6.34
CA SER A 59 2.12 -3.22 -7.05
C SER A 59 3.03 -4.09 -6.17
N ALA A 60 3.89 -3.45 -5.38
CA ALA A 60 4.73 -4.15 -4.41
C ALA A 60 3.93 -4.88 -3.33
N GLN A 61 2.89 -4.25 -2.78
CA GLN A 61 2.05 -4.88 -1.76
C GLN A 61 1.29 -6.08 -2.32
N LEU A 62 0.72 -5.94 -3.52
CA LEU A 62 0.06 -7.05 -4.21
C LEU A 62 1.05 -8.19 -4.47
N SER A 63 2.24 -7.89 -5.00
CA SER A 63 3.27 -8.89 -5.25
C SER A 63 3.73 -9.59 -3.96
N SER A 64 3.85 -8.84 -2.86
CA SER A 64 4.14 -9.38 -1.53
C SER A 64 3.09 -10.39 -1.05
N ILE A 65 1.81 -10.07 -1.23
CA ILE A 65 0.70 -10.99 -0.89
C ILE A 65 0.72 -12.24 -1.77
N PHE A 66 0.96 -12.11 -3.07
CA PHE A 66 1.07 -13.26 -3.97
C PHE A 66 2.26 -14.16 -3.63
N ILE A 67 3.41 -13.59 -3.22
CA ILE A 67 4.54 -14.37 -2.71
C ILE A 67 4.13 -15.15 -1.47
N PHE A 68 3.45 -14.51 -0.51
CA PHE A 68 2.96 -15.16 0.69
C PHE A 68 1.99 -16.32 0.38
N ILE A 69 1.00 -16.09 -0.49
CA ILE A 69 0.06 -17.13 -0.93
C ILE A 69 0.80 -18.26 -1.65
N ALA A 70 1.78 -17.94 -2.49
CA ALA A 70 2.56 -18.95 -3.21
C ALA A 70 3.39 -19.79 -2.25
N VAL A 71 4.05 -19.20 -1.25
CA VAL A 71 4.77 -19.93 -0.20
C VAL A 71 3.84 -20.87 0.56
N PHE A 72 2.66 -20.38 0.96
CA PHE A 72 1.63 -21.22 1.57
C PHE A 72 1.21 -22.38 0.65
N ALA A 73 0.99 -22.12 -0.63
CA ALA A 73 0.60 -23.15 -1.59
C ALA A 73 1.68 -24.24 -1.76
N HIS A 74 2.97 -23.87 -1.74
CA HIS A 74 4.07 -24.87 -1.77
C HIS A 74 4.09 -25.76 -0.53
N LEU A 75 3.82 -25.20 0.65
CA LEU A 75 3.71 -25.98 1.88
C LEU A 75 2.45 -26.87 1.85
N HIS A 76 1.31 -26.33 1.44
CA HIS A 76 0.04 -27.05 1.38
C HIS A 76 0.05 -28.20 0.37
N LEU A 77 0.71 -28.01 -0.78
CA LEU A 77 0.91 -29.05 -1.80
C LEU A 77 2.12 -29.95 -1.50
N THR A 78 2.80 -29.76 -0.37
CA THR A 78 3.99 -30.54 0.06
C THR A 78 5.16 -30.52 -0.94
N LEU A 79 5.26 -29.46 -1.75
CA LEU A 79 6.34 -29.27 -2.73
C LEU A 79 7.65 -28.84 -2.08
N ILE A 80 7.58 -28.16 -0.93
CA ILE A 80 8.73 -27.69 -0.17
C ILE A 80 8.67 -28.28 1.24
N HIS A 81 9.78 -28.84 1.70
CA HIS A 81 9.89 -29.25 3.10
C HIS A 81 9.98 -28.02 4.03
N PRO A 82 9.35 -28.05 5.21
CA PRO A 82 9.30 -26.93 6.15
C PRO A 82 10.68 -26.43 6.55
N GLN A 83 11.66 -27.33 6.67
CA GLN A 83 13.02 -26.99 7.06
C GLN A 83 13.67 -26.01 6.08
N HIS A 84 13.46 -26.19 4.77
CA HIS A 84 14.01 -25.28 3.76
C HIS A 84 13.42 -23.88 3.89
N LEU A 85 12.11 -23.76 4.13
CA LEU A 85 11.48 -22.46 4.34
C LEU A 85 12.00 -21.78 5.61
N ILE A 86 12.17 -22.53 6.71
CA ILE A 86 12.68 -21.99 7.97
C ILE A 86 14.11 -21.48 7.80
N TRP A 87 15.00 -22.28 7.18
CA TRP A 87 16.39 -21.86 6.93
C TRP A 87 16.45 -20.65 6.00
N LEU A 88 15.63 -20.62 4.95
CA LEU A 88 15.54 -19.47 4.04
C LEU A 88 15.08 -18.22 4.78
N THR A 89 14.02 -18.32 5.59
CA THR A 89 13.48 -17.20 6.38
C THR A 89 14.55 -16.69 7.36
N MET A 90 15.20 -17.58 8.12
CA MET A 90 16.29 -17.18 9.01
C MET A 90 17.46 -16.50 8.28
N ALA A 91 17.79 -16.96 7.06
CA ALA A 91 18.84 -16.34 6.25
C ALA A 91 18.44 -14.95 5.73
N ILE A 92 17.18 -14.77 5.28
CA ILE A 92 16.66 -13.47 4.87
C ILE A 92 16.65 -12.52 6.07
N GLY A 93 16.21 -12.98 7.24
CA GLY A 93 16.14 -12.17 8.45
C GLY A 93 17.52 -11.73 8.93
N ALA A 94 18.49 -12.64 8.90
CA ALA A 94 19.89 -12.32 9.19
C ALA A 94 20.46 -11.32 8.18
N SER A 95 20.18 -11.48 6.89
CA SER A 95 20.62 -10.53 5.86
C SER A 95 20.00 -9.14 6.05
N GLY A 96 18.71 -9.08 6.39
CA GLY A 96 17.99 -7.85 6.69
C GLY A 96 18.56 -7.15 7.92
N TYR A 97 18.92 -7.91 8.96
CA TYR A 97 19.59 -7.38 10.15
C TYR A 97 20.96 -6.78 9.81
N VAL A 98 21.77 -7.44 8.99
CA VAL A 98 23.08 -6.91 8.57
C VAL A 98 22.92 -5.62 7.74
N VAL A 99 21.93 -5.58 6.85
CA VAL A 99 21.62 -4.37 6.07
C VAL A 99 21.17 -3.23 6.99
N TRP A 100 20.33 -3.54 7.98
CA TRP A 100 19.86 -2.59 8.99
C TRP A 100 21.01 -2.03 9.84
N GLU A 101 21.92 -2.89 10.28
CA GLU A 101 23.07 -2.49 11.10
C GLU A 101 24.03 -1.57 10.32
N ARG A 102 24.38 -1.95 9.09
CA ARG A 102 25.19 -1.10 8.20
C ARG A 102 24.50 0.22 7.87
N ALA A 103 23.17 0.24 7.96
CA ALA A 103 22.39 1.42 7.67
C ALA A 103 22.42 2.49 8.77
N LEU A 104 22.61 2.13 10.04
CA LEU A 104 22.71 3.06 11.17
C LEU A 104 23.89 2.68 12.09
N PRO A 105 25.13 3.08 11.77
CA PRO A 105 26.27 2.83 12.64
C PRO A 105 26.11 3.57 13.99
N GLY A 106 26.42 2.90 15.10
CA GLY A 106 26.47 3.51 16.45
C GLY A 106 25.42 3.03 17.47
N ARG A 107 24.56 2.05 17.13
CA ARG A 107 23.53 1.50 18.03
C ARG A 107 23.93 0.20 18.74
N GLU A 108 25.16 0.10 19.22
CA GLU A 108 25.67 -1.14 19.83
C GLU A 108 24.86 -1.58 21.06
N LYS A 109 24.32 -0.61 21.80
CA LYS A 109 23.50 -0.84 23.00
C LYS A 109 22.11 -1.44 22.69
N ASP A 110 21.62 -1.28 21.47
CA ASP A 110 20.29 -1.77 21.05
C ASP A 110 20.33 -3.20 20.46
N ARG A 111 21.53 -3.75 20.21
CA ARG A 111 21.71 -5.08 19.61
C ARG A 111 21.18 -6.20 20.50
N LEU A 112 21.59 -6.21 21.77
CA LEU A 112 21.22 -7.26 22.73
C LEU A 112 19.70 -7.31 23.01
N PRO A 113 19.00 -6.19 23.28
CA PRO A 113 17.56 -6.24 23.49
C PRO A 113 16.79 -6.67 22.24
N ALA A 114 17.22 -6.26 21.04
CA ALA A 114 16.60 -6.68 19.78
C ALA A 114 16.80 -8.18 19.51
N LEU A 115 18.00 -8.72 19.74
CA LEU A 115 18.26 -10.16 19.61
C LEU A 115 17.43 -10.94 20.63
N ARG A 116 17.35 -10.45 21.87
CA ARG A 116 16.56 -11.08 22.93
C ARG A 116 15.08 -11.12 22.56
N SER A 117 14.50 -10.01 22.11
CA SER A 117 13.08 -9.96 21.71
C SER A 117 12.81 -10.85 20.50
N ALA A 118 13.69 -10.86 19.49
CA ALA A 118 13.58 -11.77 18.34
C ALA A 118 13.65 -13.25 18.76
N SER A 119 14.60 -13.61 19.64
CA SER A 119 14.72 -14.98 20.15
C SER A 119 13.50 -15.42 20.95
N LEU A 120 12.93 -14.52 21.77
CA LEU A 120 11.73 -14.78 22.55
C LEU A 120 10.52 -14.97 21.64
N LEU A 121 10.41 -14.15 20.60
CA LEU A 121 9.34 -14.26 19.60
C LEU A 121 9.42 -15.58 18.83
N ILE A 122 10.62 -15.96 18.35
CA ILE A 122 10.82 -17.23 17.63
C ILE A 122 10.50 -18.42 18.54
N PHE A 123 10.99 -18.40 19.78
CA PHE A 123 10.71 -19.46 20.76
C PHE A 123 9.22 -19.56 21.09
N LEU A 124 8.55 -18.41 21.29
CA LEU A 124 7.12 -18.36 21.56
C LEU A 124 6.30 -18.92 20.39
N LEU A 125 6.65 -18.55 19.15
CA LEU A 125 5.98 -19.09 17.95
C LEU A 125 6.17 -20.59 17.82
N LEU A 126 7.35 -21.11 18.14
CA LEU A 126 7.62 -22.54 18.12
C LEU A 126 6.73 -23.28 19.12
N LEU A 127 6.61 -22.74 20.34
CA LEU A 127 5.79 -23.33 21.41
C LEU A 127 4.30 -23.23 21.11
N LEU A 128 3.86 -22.12 20.48
CA LEU A 128 2.46 -21.87 20.16
C LEU A 128 2.01 -22.52 18.84
N SER A 129 2.94 -22.97 17.99
CA SER A 129 2.62 -23.58 16.69
C SER A 129 1.56 -24.69 16.75
N PRO A 130 1.61 -25.67 17.68
CA PRO A 130 0.56 -26.68 17.80
C PRO A 130 -0.82 -26.09 18.13
N VAL A 131 -0.86 -25.02 18.92
CA VAL A 131 -2.10 -24.30 19.27
C VAL A 131 -2.63 -23.53 18.07
N LEU A 132 -1.76 -22.82 17.35
CA LEU A 132 -2.13 -22.06 16.14
C LEU A 132 -2.70 -23.00 15.06
N LYS A 133 -2.15 -24.21 14.94
CA LYS A 133 -2.65 -25.23 14.01
C LYS A 133 -4.07 -25.70 14.39
N THR A 134 -4.34 -25.93 15.68
CA THR A 134 -5.63 -26.49 16.12
C THR A 134 -6.73 -25.45 16.28
N LEU A 135 -6.39 -24.16 16.38
CA LEU A 135 -7.33 -23.07 16.69
C LEU A 135 -8.51 -22.98 15.73
N THR A 136 -8.25 -23.08 14.42
CA THR A 136 -9.28 -23.03 13.36
C THR A 136 -9.44 -24.36 12.63
N LEU A 137 -8.98 -25.47 13.22
CA LEU A 137 -9.06 -26.79 12.58
C LEU A 137 -10.52 -27.26 12.43
N SER A 138 -11.37 -26.97 13.42
CA SER A 138 -12.80 -27.34 13.43
C SER A 138 -13.66 -26.52 12.48
N THR A 139 -13.14 -25.41 11.94
CA THR A 139 -13.86 -24.56 10.98
C THR A 139 -13.78 -25.16 9.58
N ALA A 140 -14.87 -25.05 8.81
CA ALA A 140 -14.92 -25.52 7.42
C ALA A 140 -13.87 -24.81 6.55
N SER A 141 -13.26 -25.56 5.62
CA SER A 141 -12.20 -25.06 4.73
C SER A 141 -12.68 -23.89 3.87
N ASP A 142 -13.90 -23.93 3.33
CA ASP A 142 -14.46 -22.87 2.48
C ASP A 142 -14.54 -21.53 3.21
N SER A 143 -14.95 -21.56 4.48
CA SER A 143 -14.98 -20.38 5.34
C SER A 143 -13.58 -19.84 5.63
N ILE A 144 -12.58 -20.71 5.76
CA ILE A 144 -11.17 -20.31 5.96
C ILE A 144 -10.62 -19.62 4.72
N TRP A 145 -10.87 -20.15 3.52
CA TRP A 145 -10.44 -19.50 2.28
C TRP A 145 -11.10 -18.13 2.11
N ALA A 146 -12.40 -18.04 2.37
CA ALA A 146 -13.14 -16.78 2.32
C ALA A 146 -12.63 -15.76 3.36
N LEU A 147 -12.43 -16.18 4.61
CA LEU A 147 -11.91 -15.32 5.66
C LEU A 147 -10.51 -14.82 5.34
N THR A 148 -9.64 -15.69 4.80
CA THR A 148 -8.29 -15.33 4.36
C THR A 148 -8.35 -14.28 3.26
N ALA A 149 -9.23 -14.46 2.26
CA ALA A 149 -9.40 -13.48 1.19
C ALA A 149 -9.85 -12.11 1.73
N VAL A 150 -10.78 -12.08 2.69
CA VAL A 150 -11.21 -10.83 3.36
C VAL A 150 -10.07 -10.19 4.15
N LEU A 151 -9.30 -10.96 4.91
CA LEU A 151 -8.16 -10.45 5.69
C LEU A 151 -7.04 -9.91 4.79
N LEU A 152 -6.74 -10.57 3.69
CA LEU A 152 -5.77 -10.07 2.70
C LEU A 152 -6.31 -8.85 1.95
N ALA A 153 -7.61 -8.77 1.67
CA ALA A 153 -8.23 -7.57 1.13
C ALA A 153 -8.13 -6.39 2.10
N LEU A 154 -8.38 -6.62 3.41
CA LEU A 154 -8.17 -5.60 4.44
C LEU A 154 -6.70 -5.17 4.52
N ASN A 155 -5.76 -6.11 4.39
CA ASN A 155 -4.33 -5.79 4.33
C ASN A 155 -4.01 -4.85 3.15
N ILE A 156 -4.59 -5.10 1.97
CA ILE A 156 -4.43 -4.21 0.79
C ILE A 156 -5.09 -2.85 1.04
N LEU A 157 -6.32 -2.80 1.52
CA LEU A 157 -7.09 -1.55 1.66
C LEU A 157 -6.51 -0.62 2.73
N LEU A 158 -6.00 -1.17 3.82
CA LEU A 158 -5.50 -0.43 4.98
C LEU A 158 -3.98 -0.21 4.94
N GLY A 159 -3.30 -0.72 3.90
CA GLY A 159 -1.86 -0.58 3.72
C GLY A 159 -1.43 0.89 3.56
N ASP A 160 -0.27 1.24 4.12
CA ASP A 160 0.30 2.57 3.96
C ASP A 160 1.16 2.64 2.69
N TYR A 161 0.60 3.22 1.63
CA TYR A 161 1.24 3.37 0.31
C TYR A 161 2.00 4.69 0.15
N ARG A 162 2.12 5.49 1.21
CA ARG A 162 2.68 6.84 1.12
C ARG A 162 4.18 6.78 0.84
N HIS A 163 4.59 7.42 -0.26
CA HIS A 163 6.00 7.44 -0.69
C HIS A 163 6.87 8.44 0.11
N ARG A 164 6.26 9.49 0.67
CA ARG A 164 6.96 10.50 1.48
C ARG A 164 6.37 10.54 2.90
N PRO A 165 7.19 10.31 3.95
CA PRO A 165 6.74 10.50 5.32
C PRO A 165 6.36 11.97 5.51
N ASN A 166 5.24 12.23 6.19
CA ASN A 166 4.83 13.58 6.53
C ASN A 166 5.81 14.10 7.60
N PRO A 167 6.61 15.16 7.34
CA PRO A 167 7.55 15.68 8.33
C PRO A 167 6.86 16.16 9.62
N ASN A 168 5.54 16.42 9.56
CA ASN A 168 4.76 16.97 10.67
C ASN A 168 4.01 15.90 11.49
N SER A 169 4.11 14.61 11.15
CA SER A 169 3.48 13.54 11.94
C SER A 169 4.46 12.97 12.96
N HIS A 170 4.29 13.31 14.24
CA HIS A 170 5.06 12.77 15.36
C HIS A 170 4.72 11.30 15.70
N LEU A 171 3.68 10.73 15.09
CA LEU A 171 3.34 9.32 15.18
C LEU A 171 3.83 8.60 13.92
N ASP A 172 4.93 7.85 14.04
CA ASP A 172 5.57 7.10 12.95
C ASP A 172 4.72 5.91 12.42
N VAL A 173 3.64 5.56 13.14
CA VAL A 173 2.75 4.43 12.84
C VAL A 173 1.31 4.92 12.75
N SER A 174 0.69 4.76 11.57
CA SER A 174 -0.71 5.09 11.35
C SER A 174 -1.60 3.93 11.85
N PHE A 175 -2.72 4.22 12.53
CA PHE A 175 -3.65 3.18 13.00
C PHE A 175 -4.08 2.18 11.89
N PRO A 176 -4.44 2.63 10.66
CA PRO A 176 -4.69 1.74 9.52
C PRO A 176 -3.53 0.79 9.20
N SER A 177 -2.28 1.26 9.29
CA SER A 177 -1.10 0.43 8.99
C SER A 177 -0.91 -0.71 10.00
N ALA A 178 -1.21 -0.47 11.28
CA ALA A 178 -1.21 -1.51 12.30
C ALA A 178 -2.33 -2.55 12.07
N LEU A 179 -3.52 -2.08 11.66
CA LEU A 179 -4.64 -2.95 11.32
C LEU A 179 -4.35 -3.80 10.08
N SER A 180 -3.70 -3.22 9.06
CA SER A 180 -3.22 -3.94 7.87
C SER A 180 -2.25 -5.07 8.23
N LEU A 181 -1.26 -4.78 9.07
CA LEU A 181 -0.28 -5.79 9.54
C LEU A 181 -0.98 -6.91 10.32
N ASN A 182 -1.86 -6.56 11.27
CA ASN A 182 -2.61 -7.55 12.04
C ASN A 182 -3.47 -8.44 11.12
N ALA A 183 -4.13 -7.86 10.11
CA ALA A 183 -4.92 -8.63 9.16
C ALA A 183 -4.07 -9.66 8.39
N ALA A 184 -2.85 -9.31 7.97
CA ALA A 184 -1.93 -10.25 7.32
C ALA A 184 -1.45 -11.36 8.28
N ILE A 185 -1.12 -11.03 9.53
CA ILE A 185 -0.74 -12.03 10.54
C ILE A 185 -1.92 -12.98 10.79
N PHE A 186 -3.14 -12.47 10.99
CA PHE A 186 -4.31 -13.32 11.17
C PHE A 186 -4.59 -14.20 9.95
N ALA A 187 -4.41 -13.68 8.73
CA ALA A 187 -4.52 -14.50 7.51
C ALA A 187 -3.53 -15.68 7.54
N SER A 188 -2.28 -15.44 7.96
CA SER A 188 -1.28 -16.51 8.09
C SER A 188 -1.62 -17.55 9.15
N VAL A 189 -2.15 -17.12 10.30
CA VAL A 189 -2.55 -18.02 11.38
C VAL A 189 -3.74 -18.90 10.96
N VAL A 190 -4.76 -18.30 10.33
CA VAL A 190 -5.95 -19.04 9.88
C VAL A 190 -5.58 -20.07 8.81
N LEU A 191 -4.75 -19.69 7.82
CA LEU A 191 -4.22 -20.61 6.81
C LEU A 191 -3.36 -21.72 7.42
N GLY A 192 -2.60 -21.42 8.48
CA GLY A 192 -1.76 -22.38 9.18
C GLY A 192 -2.51 -23.65 9.62
N SER A 193 -3.78 -23.53 10.01
CA SER A 193 -4.61 -24.68 10.40
C SER A 193 -4.78 -25.76 9.32
N ARG A 194 -4.57 -25.41 8.04
CA ARG A 194 -4.70 -26.33 6.90
C ARG A 194 -3.39 -27.04 6.56
N LEU A 195 -2.29 -26.70 7.22
CA LEU A 195 -1.00 -27.35 7.01
C LEU A 195 -0.88 -28.65 7.81
N SER A 196 -0.08 -29.59 7.29
CA SER A 196 -0.02 -30.95 7.82
C SER A 196 0.88 -31.08 9.06
N SER A 197 1.97 -30.32 9.14
CA SER A 197 2.94 -30.37 10.24
C SER A 197 2.97 -29.07 11.05
N ASN A 198 3.31 -29.18 12.34
CA ASN A 198 3.55 -28.02 13.20
C ASN A 198 4.78 -27.23 12.72
N ALA A 199 5.74 -27.89 12.04
CA ALA A 199 6.88 -27.22 11.44
C ALA A 199 6.46 -26.31 10.27
N ASP A 200 5.46 -26.71 9.49
CA ASP A 200 4.93 -25.91 8.37
C ASP A 200 4.24 -24.65 8.91
N VAL A 201 3.43 -24.78 9.96
CA VAL A 201 2.75 -23.65 10.60
C VAL A 201 3.75 -22.67 11.20
N PHE A 202 4.75 -23.18 11.91
CA PHE A 202 5.82 -22.36 12.46
C PHE A 202 6.56 -21.60 11.34
N GLY A 203 6.96 -22.30 10.27
CA GLY A 203 7.65 -21.70 9.14
C GLY A 203 6.82 -20.64 8.42
N LEU A 204 5.53 -20.90 8.18
CA LEU A 204 4.61 -19.97 7.53
C LEU A 204 4.41 -18.69 8.35
N VAL A 205 4.14 -18.82 9.65
CA VAL A 205 3.89 -17.66 10.53
C VAL A 205 5.17 -16.86 10.76
N LEU A 206 6.32 -17.54 10.88
CA LEU A 206 7.63 -16.87 10.96
C LEU A 206 7.90 -16.07 9.69
N PHE A 207 7.70 -16.69 8.52
CA PHE A 207 7.84 -16.01 7.23
C PHE A 207 6.86 -14.82 7.12
N ALA A 208 5.60 -14.98 7.51
CA ALA A 208 4.61 -13.90 7.47
C ALA A 208 5.01 -12.70 8.34
N LEU A 209 5.54 -12.94 9.54
CA LEU A 209 6.02 -11.87 10.43
C LEU A 209 7.20 -11.13 9.82
N GLU A 210 8.18 -11.85 9.28
CA GLU A 210 9.32 -11.22 8.62
C GLU A 210 8.90 -10.44 7.36
N TRP A 211 8.05 -11.04 6.54
CA TRP A 211 7.65 -10.52 5.24
C TRP A 211 6.64 -9.38 5.32
N PHE A 212 5.70 -9.39 6.27
CA PHE A 212 4.70 -8.31 6.43
C PHE A 212 5.10 -7.27 7.48
N ALA A 213 5.96 -7.57 8.45
CA ALA A 213 6.40 -6.58 9.43
C ALA A 213 7.77 -5.98 9.09
N LEU A 214 8.80 -6.81 8.82
CA LEU A 214 10.17 -6.32 8.66
C LEU A 214 10.46 -5.81 7.25
N PHE A 215 9.99 -6.49 6.21
CA PHE A 215 10.24 -6.08 4.83
C PHE A 215 9.69 -4.67 4.48
N PRO A 216 8.46 -4.28 4.88
CA PRO A 216 7.97 -2.91 4.64
C PRO A 216 8.80 -1.83 5.35
N LEU A 217 9.31 -2.12 6.55
CA LEU A 217 10.20 -1.22 7.30
C LEU A 217 11.53 -1.04 6.55
N MET A 218 12.18 -2.14 6.18
CA MET A 218 13.41 -2.12 5.39
C MET A 218 13.23 -1.33 4.09
N ARG A 219 12.11 -1.57 3.39
CA ARG A 219 11.76 -0.84 2.17
C ARG A 219 11.61 0.66 2.42
N ARG A 220 10.90 1.08 3.48
CA ARG A 220 10.75 2.49 3.87
C ARG A 220 12.10 3.14 4.11
N ASP A 221 13.00 2.47 4.83
CA ASP A 221 14.30 3.04 5.16
C ASP A 221 15.26 3.09 3.97
N MET A 222 15.21 2.11 3.07
CA MET A 222 15.92 2.18 1.78
C MET A 222 15.48 3.37 0.93
N MET A 223 14.18 3.68 0.93
CA MET A 223 13.62 4.84 0.20
C MET A 223 13.95 6.17 0.90
N ARG A 224 13.89 6.23 2.24
CA ARG A 224 14.23 7.43 3.02
C ARG A 224 15.65 7.91 2.82
N LYS A 225 16.62 7.00 2.70
CA LYS A 225 18.04 7.34 2.53
C LYS A 225 18.37 8.03 1.21
N HIS A 226 17.58 7.77 0.16
CA HIS A 226 17.85 8.29 -1.18
C HIS A 226 16.55 8.77 -1.84
N PRO A 227 15.99 9.90 -1.39
CA PRO A 227 14.68 10.38 -1.82
C PRO A 227 14.61 10.74 -3.31
N GLU A 228 15.75 11.11 -3.92
CA GLU A 228 15.82 11.55 -5.32
C GLU A 228 15.96 10.40 -6.33
N SER A 229 16.18 9.17 -5.86
CA SER A 229 16.47 8.04 -6.75
C SER A 229 15.19 7.32 -7.18
N HIS A 230 14.67 7.63 -8.37
CA HIS A 230 13.54 6.91 -8.99
C HIS A 230 13.86 5.45 -9.39
N LEU A 231 15.14 5.08 -9.56
CA LEU A 231 15.52 3.74 -10.01
C LEU A 231 15.30 2.65 -8.94
N ARG A 232 15.59 2.94 -7.68
CA ARG A 232 15.46 1.98 -6.57
C ARG A 232 14.04 1.42 -6.37
N PRO A 233 12.97 2.23 -6.30
CA PRO A 233 11.62 1.70 -6.18
C PRO A 233 11.23 0.85 -7.38
N VAL A 234 11.68 1.20 -8.60
CA VAL A 234 11.45 0.42 -9.81
C VAL A 234 12.16 -0.94 -9.73
N VAL A 235 13.46 -0.95 -9.43
CA VAL A 235 14.26 -2.18 -9.31
C VAL A 235 13.68 -3.10 -8.24
N LEU A 236 13.30 -2.55 -7.08
CA LEU A 236 12.66 -3.34 -6.01
C LEU A 236 11.35 -3.97 -6.50
N ASN A 237 10.49 -3.21 -7.17
CA ASN A 237 9.22 -3.73 -7.68
C ASN A 237 9.41 -4.79 -8.76
N VAL A 238 10.32 -4.58 -9.70
CA VAL A 238 10.65 -5.56 -10.74
C VAL A 238 11.22 -6.84 -10.10
N SER A 239 12.10 -6.71 -9.12
CA SER A 239 12.66 -7.87 -8.40
C SER A 239 11.58 -8.64 -7.65
N LEU A 240 10.65 -7.96 -6.98
CA LEU A 240 9.54 -8.59 -6.26
C LEU A 240 8.58 -9.28 -7.22
N ALA A 241 8.27 -8.65 -8.35
CA ALA A 241 7.41 -9.23 -9.37
C ALA A 241 8.05 -10.47 -10.02
N LEU A 242 9.36 -10.44 -10.27
CA LEU A 242 10.10 -11.58 -10.79
C LEU A 242 10.12 -12.74 -9.78
N ILE A 243 10.40 -12.46 -8.50
CA ILE A 243 10.39 -13.47 -7.44
C ILE A 243 9.01 -14.12 -7.33
N ALA A 244 7.94 -13.31 -7.32
CA ALA A 244 6.57 -13.81 -7.29
C ALA A 244 6.26 -14.72 -8.48
N LEU A 245 6.67 -14.32 -9.69
CA LEU A 245 6.49 -15.11 -10.91
C LEU A 245 7.25 -16.44 -10.86
N LEU A 246 8.51 -16.42 -10.42
CA LEU A 246 9.35 -17.61 -10.31
C LEU A 246 8.79 -18.63 -9.31
N ILE A 247 8.23 -18.16 -8.18
CA ILE A 247 7.60 -19.04 -7.20
C ILE A 247 6.23 -19.53 -7.71
N LEU A 248 5.44 -18.71 -8.42
CA LEU A 248 4.12 -19.14 -8.92
C LEU A 248 4.20 -20.12 -10.11
N TYR A 249 5.21 -20.00 -10.97
CA TYR A 249 5.38 -20.82 -12.16
C TYR A 249 5.33 -22.34 -11.93
N PRO A 250 6.03 -22.92 -10.93
CA PRO A 250 5.99 -24.36 -10.66
C PRO A 250 4.63 -24.86 -10.14
N ILE A 251 3.77 -23.99 -9.59
CA ILE A 251 2.43 -24.39 -9.13
C ILE A 251 1.50 -24.57 -10.33
N SER A 252 1.43 -23.55 -11.19
CA SER A 252 0.60 -23.57 -12.40
C SER A 252 0.97 -22.41 -13.32
N SER A 253 1.21 -22.71 -14.59
CA SER A 253 1.49 -21.68 -15.61
C SER A 253 0.33 -20.70 -15.79
N SER A 254 -0.92 -21.17 -15.63
CA SER A 254 -2.11 -20.31 -15.73
C SER A 254 -2.15 -19.28 -14.60
N THR A 255 -1.85 -19.69 -13.37
CA THR A 255 -1.81 -18.78 -12.21
C THR A 255 -0.69 -17.76 -12.36
N ALA A 256 0.48 -18.15 -12.88
CA ALA A 256 1.58 -17.23 -13.16
C ALA A 256 1.20 -16.18 -14.21
N LEU A 257 0.46 -16.57 -15.26
CA LEU A 257 -0.03 -15.65 -16.29
C LEU A 257 -1.08 -14.68 -15.75
N ILE A 258 -2.02 -15.17 -14.94
CA ILE A 258 -3.03 -14.33 -14.26
C ILE A 258 -2.31 -13.32 -13.36
N TYR A 259 -1.32 -13.75 -12.59
CA TYR A 259 -0.52 -12.86 -11.75
C TYR A 259 0.18 -11.79 -12.58
N LEU A 260 0.90 -12.16 -13.65
CA LEU A 260 1.65 -11.22 -14.51
C LEU A 260 0.74 -10.16 -15.14
N THR A 261 -0.44 -10.57 -15.60
CA THR A 261 -1.40 -9.65 -16.24
C THR A 261 -2.11 -8.75 -15.24
N LEU A 262 -2.55 -9.30 -14.10
CA LEU A 262 -3.35 -8.54 -13.13
C LEU A 262 -2.49 -7.64 -12.23
N VAL A 263 -1.34 -8.13 -11.75
CA VAL A 263 -0.55 -7.44 -10.72
C VAL A 263 0.45 -6.47 -11.33
N PRO A 264 1.61 -6.86 -11.91
CA PRO A 264 2.57 -5.89 -12.39
C PRO A 264 2.03 -5.12 -13.61
N LEU A 265 1.35 -5.76 -14.56
CA LEU A 265 0.79 -5.05 -15.72
C LEU A 265 -0.45 -4.22 -15.36
N GLY A 266 -1.41 -4.84 -14.66
CA GLY A 266 -2.66 -4.20 -14.27
C GLY A 266 -2.47 -3.02 -13.31
N SER A 267 -1.75 -3.21 -12.21
CA SER A 267 -1.57 -2.13 -11.22
C SER A 267 -0.61 -1.03 -11.64
N THR A 268 0.42 -1.35 -12.42
CA THR A 268 1.48 -0.39 -12.77
C THR A 268 1.17 0.40 -14.04
N PHE A 269 0.46 -0.20 -15.01
CA PHE A 269 0.19 0.45 -16.30
C PHE A 269 -1.29 0.69 -16.57
N VAL A 270 -2.13 -0.32 -16.34
CA VAL A 270 -3.58 -0.22 -16.65
C VAL A 270 -4.28 0.74 -15.70
N LEU A 271 -4.02 0.65 -14.39
CA LEU A 271 -4.62 1.53 -13.39
C LEU A 271 -4.27 3.02 -13.64
N PRO A 272 -3.00 3.40 -13.86
CA PRO A 272 -2.67 4.76 -14.28
C PRO A 272 -3.31 5.17 -15.60
N ALA A 273 -3.43 4.27 -16.58
CA ALA A 273 -4.06 4.59 -17.87
C ALA A 273 -5.56 4.86 -17.72
N ILE A 274 -6.27 4.02 -16.94
CA ILE A 274 -7.67 4.23 -16.58
C ILE A 274 -7.81 5.55 -15.82
N TYR A 275 -6.92 5.84 -14.88
CA TYR A 275 -6.93 7.09 -14.13
C TYR A 275 -6.76 8.31 -15.05
N CYS A 276 -5.83 8.28 -16.01
CA CYS A 276 -5.70 9.31 -17.03
C CYS A 276 -6.97 9.48 -17.87
N GLY A 277 -7.60 8.38 -18.26
CA GLY A 277 -8.89 8.41 -18.96
C GLY A 277 -10.02 9.00 -18.11
N LEU A 278 -10.09 8.66 -16.82
CA LEU A 278 -11.07 9.19 -15.88
C LEU A 278 -10.85 10.67 -15.59
N GLN A 279 -9.60 11.15 -15.62
CA GLN A 279 -9.30 12.57 -15.45
C GLN A 279 -9.90 13.45 -16.55
N HIS A 280 -10.11 12.91 -17.76
CA HIS A 280 -10.81 13.63 -18.81
C HIS A 280 -12.25 14.01 -18.43
N TYR A 281 -12.90 13.22 -17.59
CA TYR A 281 -14.27 13.48 -17.12
C TYR A 281 -14.34 14.36 -15.88
N LYS A 282 -13.19 14.66 -15.25
CA LYS A 282 -13.15 15.51 -14.06
C LYS A 282 -13.42 16.96 -14.46
N ARG A 283 -14.54 17.50 -14.00
CA ARG A 283 -14.89 18.92 -14.12
C ARG A 283 -14.54 19.61 -12.81
N ASP A 284 -13.47 20.40 -12.80
CA ASP A 284 -13.19 21.29 -11.69
C ASP A 284 -14.05 22.55 -11.85
N LEU A 285 -15.01 22.73 -10.95
CA LEU A 285 -15.83 23.93 -10.88
C LEU A 285 -15.03 25.01 -10.14
N ARG A 286 -14.35 25.88 -10.90
CA ARG A 286 -13.65 27.03 -10.33
C ARG A 286 -14.51 28.28 -10.38
N GLY A 287 -14.56 29.01 -9.28
CA GLY A 287 -15.34 30.23 -9.14
C GLY A 287 -14.46 31.49 -9.08
N PRO A 288 -15.04 32.69 -9.28
CA PRO A 288 -14.33 33.97 -9.08
C PRO A 288 -13.87 34.19 -7.62
N TRP A 289 -14.31 33.34 -6.70
CA TRP A 289 -13.97 33.31 -5.28
C TRP A 289 -12.78 32.40 -4.96
N ASP A 290 -12.28 31.64 -5.93
CA ASP A 290 -11.12 30.78 -5.71
C ASP A 290 -9.87 31.62 -5.48
N CYS A 291 -9.00 31.14 -4.59
CA CYS A 291 -7.75 31.80 -4.28
C CYS A 291 -6.92 31.98 -5.55
N ALA A 292 -6.58 33.22 -5.89
CA ALA A 292 -5.69 33.52 -7.00
C ALA A 292 -4.33 32.84 -6.76
N VAL A 293 -3.83 32.10 -7.75
CA VAL A 293 -2.50 31.50 -7.68
C VAL A 293 -1.47 32.63 -7.84
N PRO A 294 -0.58 32.87 -6.85
CA PRO A 294 0.40 33.93 -6.94
C PRO A 294 1.37 33.63 -8.10
N ARG A 295 1.48 34.56 -9.04
CA ARG A 295 2.54 34.53 -10.05
C ARG A 295 3.77 35.17 -9.43
N ILE A 296 4.74 34.33 -9.08
CA ILE A 296 6.04 34.81 -8.62
C ILE A 296 6.82 35.16 -9.90
N SER A 297 6.95 36.46 -10.18
CA SER A 297 7.81 37.01 -11.23
C SER A 297 9.25 37.15 -10.74
#